data_AF-A0A523VH87-F1
#
_entry.id   AF-A0A523VH87-F1
#
_cell.length_a   1.000
_cell.length_b   1.000
_cell.length_c   1.000
_cell.angle_alpha   90.00
_cell.angle_beta   90.00
_cell.angle_gamma   90.00
#
_symmetry.space_group_name_H-M   'P 1'
#
loop_
_entity.id
_entity.type
_entity.pdbx_description
1 polymer ?
#
loop_
_entity_poly.entity_id
_entity_poly.type
_entity_poly.pdbx_seq_one_letter_code
_entity_poly.pdbx_strand_id
1 'polypeptide(L)'
;EDGEAGAVLIRAVQPVQGIELMRKNRKSEVRNLTNGPAKLTSAMAVDRSHNGIDVTSKKSSIYVINYVKEDFIIGKEKRIGINKGKEKELRFYIKNNAFVSV
;
A
#
# COMPACT_ATOMS: atom_id res chain seq x y z
N GLU A 1 4.66 -26.26 -3.26
CA GLU A 1 4.89 -26.06 -1.83
C GLU A 1 3.76 -25.17 -1.33
N ASP A 2 2.76 -25.80 -0.71
CA ASP A 2 1.73 -25.09 0.05
C ASP A 2 2.28 -24.91 1.46
N GLY A 3 2.49 -23.66 1.89
CA GLY A 3 2.90 -23.37 3.27
C GLY A 3 4.01 -22.33 3.46
N GLU A 4 4.73 -21.90 2.43
CA GLU A 4 5.67 -20.78 2.57
C GLU A 4 4.94 -19.44 2.46
N ALA A 5 5.13 -18.59 3.48
CA ALA A 5 4.58 -17.24 3.48
C ALA A 5 5.24 -16.40 2.37
N GLY A 6 4.45 -16.05 1.36
CA GLY A 6 4.81 -14.99 0.43
C GLY A 6 4.77 -13.61 1.09
N ALA A 7 5.06 -12.57 0.33
CA ALA A 7 4.91 -11.17 0.75
C ALA A 7 3.73 -10.50 0.04
N VAL A 8 3.14 -9.49 0.70
CA VAL A 8 2.14 -8.60 0.09
C VAL A 8 2.76 -7.23 -0.13
N LEU A 9 2.70 -6.74 -1.37
CA LEU A 9 3.10 -5.38 -1.68
C LEU A 9 1.92 -4.43 -1.47
N ILE A 10 2.05 -3.49 -0.53
CA ILE A 10 1.11 -2.37 -0.42
C ILE A 10 1.39 -1.38 -1.56
N ARG A 11 0.46 -1.31 -2.52
CA ARG A 11 0.63 -0.49 -3.73
C ARG A 11 0.12 0.93 -3.58
N ALA A 12 -0.97 1.10 -2.85
CA ALA A 12 -1.57 2.39 -2.62
C ALA A 12 -2.41 2.36 -1.34
N VAL A 13 -2.58 3.52 -0.71
CA VAL A 13 -3.50 3.71 0.40
C VAL A 13 -4.27 5.01 0.20
N GLN A 14 -5.48 5.08 0.73
CA GLN A 14 -6.21 6.34 0.86
C GLN A 14 -5.70 7.09 2.10
N PRO A 15 -5.15 8.31 1.97
CA PRO A 15 -4.75 9.10 3.13
C PRO A 15 -5.96 9.47 3.97
N VAL A 16 -5.97 9.10 5.25
CA VAL A 16 -7.04 9.45 6.20
C VAL A 16 -6.61 10.49 7.23
N GLN A 17 -5.32 10.51 7.59
CA GLN A 17 -4.73 11.41 8.57
C GLN A 17 -3.29 11.76 8.16
N GLY A 18 -2.74 12.85 8.70
CA GLY A 18 -1.35 13.26 8.44
C GLY A 18 -1.08 13.78 7.03
N ILE A 19 -2.12 14.19 6.28
CA ILE A 19 -2.01 14.60 4.86
C ILE A 19 -1.04 15.76 4.66
N GLU A 20 -1.02 16.74 5.58
CA GLU A 20 -0.09 17.87 5.49
C GLU A 20 1.37 17.46 5.68
N LEU A 21 1.64 16.45 6.53
CA LEU A 21 2.99 15.88 6.65
C LEU A 21 3.37 15.12 5.37
N MET A 22 2.43 14.35 4.81
CA MET A 22 2.64 13.68 3.53
C MET A 22 2.93 14.67 2.39
N ARG A 23 2.25 15.81 2.35
CA ARG A 23 2.49 16.91 1.40
C ARG A 23 3.87 17.56 1.58
N LYS A 24 4.33 17.71 2.83
CA LYS A 24 5.68 18.19 3.12
C LYS A 24 6.74 17.22 2.60
N ASN A 25 6.55 15.92 2.83
CA ASN A 25 7.45 14.87 2.34
C ASN A 25 7.40 14.74 0.81
N ARG A 26 6.21 14.93 0.22
CA ARG A 26 5.95 14.79 -1.21
C ARG A 26 5.03 15.90 -1.70
N LYS A 27 5.61 16.94 -2.31
CA LYS A 27 4.90 18.12 -2.85
C LYS A 27 3.97 17.75 -4.01
N SER A 28 2.78 17.24 -3.71
CA SER A 28 1.81 16.78 -4.70
C SER A 28 0.36 16.92 -4.21
N GLU A 29 -0.57 16.80 -5.15
CA GLU A 29 -1.99 16.69 -4.86
C GLU A 29 -2.31 15.45 -4.04
N VAL A 30 -3.34 15.52 -3.19
CA VAL A 30 -3.70 14.46 -2.23
C VAL A 30 -3.85 13.10 -2.92
N ARG A 31 -4.52 13.08 -4.07
CA ARG A 31 -4.75 11.87 -4.89
C ARG A 31 -3.45 11.21 -5.37
N ASN A 32 -2.36 11.98 -5.49
CA ASN A 32 -1.08 11.53 -6.03
C ASN A 32 0.00 11.34 -4.94
N LEU A 33 -0.34 11.52 -3.67
CA LEU A 33 0.58 11.29 -2.55
C LEU A 33 0.92 9.81 -2.41
N THR A 34 -0.08 8.94 -2.50
CA THR A 34 0.02 7.54 -2.06
C THR A 34 -0.47 6.53 -3.11
N ASN A 35 -0.77 6.95 -4.34
CA ASN A 35 -1.27 6.08 -5.42
C ASN A 35 -0.16 5.32 -6.17
N GLY A 36 0.84 4.80 -5.44
CA GLY A 36 1.91 3.98 -6.00
C GLY A 36 2.94 3.61 -4.93
N PRO A 37 3.63 2.44 -5.03
CA PRO A 37 4.49 1.94 -3.96
C PRO A 37 5.57 2.93 -3.52
N ALA A 38 6.32 3.49 -4.47
CA ALA A 38 7.37 4.47 -4.18
C ALA A 38 6.81 5.81 -3.69
N LYS A 39 5.60 6.19 -4.15
CA LYS A 39 4.95 7.43 -3.72
C LYS A 39 4.50 7.31 -2.27
N LEU A 40 3.90 6.17 -1.92
CA LEU A 40 3.47 5.80 -0.58
C LEU A 40 4.65 5.86 0.40
N THR A 41 5.76 5.19 0.10
CA THR A 41 6.92 5.16 1.00
C THR A 41 7.51 6.56 1.18
N SER A 42 7.64 7.37 0.12
CA SER A 42 8.07 8.76 0.25
C SER A 42 7.10 9.61 1.08
N ALA A 43 5.79 9.52 0.84
CA ALA A 43 4.79 10.29 1.56
C ALA A 43 4.78 9.95 3.06
N MET A 44 4.96 8.68 3.41
CA MET A 44 4.97 8.18 4.79
C MET A 44 6.36 8.17 5.45
N ALA A 45 7.40 8.65 4.76
CA ALA A 45 8.79 8.59 5.22
C ALA A 45 9.27 7.16 5.58
N VAL A 46 8.81 6.16 4.84
CA VAL A 46 9.28 4.78 4.96
C VAL A 46 10.53 4.59 4.11
N ASP A 47 11.59 4.08 4.73
CA ASP A 47 12.89 3.84 4.12
C ASP A 47 13.44 2.45 4.48
N ARG A 48 14.71 2.20 4.13
CA ARG A 48 15.37 0.91 4.38
C ARG A 48 15.56 0.58 5.87
N SER A 49 15.56 1.57 6.76
CA SER A 49 15.69 1.33 8.21
C SER A 49 14.49 0.58 8.78
N HIS A 50 13.36 0.60 8.07
CA HIS A 50 12.13 -0.10 8.43
C HIS A 50 12.10 -1.56 7.99
N ASN A 51 13.13 -2.06 7.30
CA ASN A 51 13.16 -3.45 6.87
C ASN A 51 13.29 -4.40 8.07
N GLY A 52 12.43 -5.42 8.14
CA GLY A 52 12.44 -6.42 9.21
C GLY A 52 11.68 -6.03 10.48
N ILE A 53 11.02 -4.87 10.51
CA ILE A 53 10.16 -4.50 11.65
C ILE A 53 8.90 -5.38 11.71
N ASP A 54 8.43 -5.65 12.93
CA ASP A 54 7.18 -6.35 13.17
C ASP A 54 5.99 -5.38 13.07
N VAL A 55 5.32 -5.39 11.91
CA VAL A 55 4.14 -4.55 11.66
C VAL A 55 2.89 -4.98 12.43
N THR A 56 2.91 -6.14 13.09
CA THR A 56 1.79 -6.63 13.92
C THR A 56 1.86 -6.11 15.36
N SER A 57 3.05 -5.67 15.79
CA SER A 57 3.27 -5.06 17.09
C SER A 57 2.82 -3.60 17.11
N LYS A 58 1.90 -3.25 18.01
CA LYS A 58 1.47 -1.86 18.25
C LYS A 58 2.59 -0.93 18.74
N LYS A 59 3.74 -1.49 19.15
CA LYS A 59 4.92 -0.72 19.58
C LYS A 59 5.87 -0.40 18.43
N SER A 60 5.63 -0.95 17.25
CA SER A 60 6.44 -0.69 16.06
C SER A 60 6.25 0.75 15.58
N SER A 61 7.25 1.31 14.90
CA SER A 61 7.14 2.62 14.25
C SER A 61 6.14 2.60 13.08
N ILE A 62 5.93 1.42 12.48
CA ILE A 62 4.91 1.17 11.47
C ILE A 62 4.12 -0.05 11.92
N TYR A 63 2.80 0.09 12.01
CA TYR A 63 1.91 -0.98 12.41
C TYR A 63 0.60 -0.92 11.64
N VAL A 64 -0.07 -2.07 11.53
CA VAL A 64 -1.41 -2.18 10.96
C VAL A 64 -2.46 -2.08 12.06
N ILE A 65 -3.55 -1.38 11.77
CA ILE A 65 -4.72 -1.27 12.64
C ILE A 65 -5.96 -1.79 11.94
N ASN A 66 -6.90 -2.30 12.72
CA ASN A 66 -8.24 -2.57 12.22
C ASN A 66 -8.93 -1.22 11.94
N TYR A 67 -9.45 -1.08 10.74
CA TYR A 67 -10.35 0.00 10.37
C TYR A 67 -11.80 -0.48 10.43
N VAL A 68 -12.75 0.47 10.37
CA VAL A 68 -14.19 0.15 10.38
C VAL A 68 -14.49 -0.86 9.26
N LYS A 69 -15.34 -1.85 9.58
CA LYS A 69 -15.77 -2.85 8.61
C LYS A 69 -16.66 -2.16 7.57
N GLU A 70 -16.13 -1.98 6.38
CA GLU A 70 -16.85 -1.49 5.20
C GLU A 70 -16.93 -2.60 4.16
N ASP A 71 -18.05 -2.65 3.44
CA ASP A 71 -18.21 -3.59 2.33
C ASP A 71 -17.53 -3.04 1.08
N PHE A 72 -16.41 -3.66 0.71
CA PHE A 72 -15.66 -3.30 -0.49
C PHE A 72 -15.93 -4.28 -1.63
N ILE A 73 -16.11 -3.76 -2.84
CA ILE A 73 -16.04 -4.59 -4.05
C ILE A 73 -14.56 -4.73 -4.43
N ILE A 74 -14.02 -5.94 -4.27
CA ILE A 74 -12.62 -6.22 -4.59
C ILE A 74 -12.48 -6.59 -6.07
N GLY A 75 -11.66 -5.83 -6.79
CA GLY A 75 -11.16 -6.18 -8.11
C GLY A 75 -9.84 -6.96 -8.00
N LYS A 76 -9.56 -7.77 -9.03
CA LYS A 76 -8.27 -8.43 -9.22
C LYS A 76 -7.78 -8.21 -10.64
N GLU A 77 -6.46 -8.15 -10.80
CA GLU A 77 -5.82 -7.97 -12.09
C GLU A 77 -4.41 -8.57 -12.09
N LYS A 78 -3.82 -8.69 -13.27
CA LYS A 78 -2.39 -8.98 -13.46
C LYS A 78 -1.52 -7.94 -12.75
N ARG A 79 -0.40 -8.39 -12.20
CA ARG A 79 0.57 -7.50 -11.54
C ARG A 79 1.36 -6.70 -12.58
N ILE A 80 1.68 -5.45 -12.25
CA ILE A 80 2.47 -4.53 -13.09
C ILE A 80 3.94 -4.59 -12.69
N GLY A 81 4.84 -4.55 -13.69
CA GLY A 81 6.29 -4.41 -13.47
C GLY A 81 7.01 -5.70 -13.07
N ILE A 82 6.45 -6.87 -13.38
CA ILE A 82 7.03 -8.18 -13.09
C ILE A 82 7.42 -8.91 -14.38
N ASN A 83 8.49 -9.71 -14.33
CA ASN A 83 8.95 -10.50 -15.48
C ASN A 83 8.41 -11.94 -15.49
N LYS A 84 8.02 -12.48 -14.32
CA LYS A 84 7.52 -13.86 -14.15
C LYS A 84 6.13 -13.86 -13.52
N GLY A 85 5.23 -14.73 -13.98
CA GLY A 85 3.89 -14.85 -13.43
C GLY A 85 2.98 -13.66 -13.78
N LYS A 86 3.13 -13.14 -15.01
CA LYS A 86 2.38 -12.00 -15.57
C LYS A 86 0.91 -12.33 -15.80
N GLU A 87 0.61 -13.60 -16.01
CA GLU A 87 -0.72 -14.15 -16.22
C GLU A 87 -1.54 -14.25 -14.94
N LYS A 88 -0.89 -14.29 -13.78
CA LYS A 88 -1.57 -14.44 -12.48
C LYS A 88 -2.19 -13.14 -12.02
N GLU A 89 -3.47 -13.19 -11.65
CA GLU A 89 -4.25 -12.06 -11.12
C GLU A 89 -4.01 -11.82 -9.62
N LEU A 90 -2.75 -11.60 -9.25
CA LEU A 90 -2.31 -11.43 -7.85
C LEU A 90 -2.18 -9.96 -7.43
N ARG A 91 -2.87 -9.05 -8.12
CA ARG A 91 -3.02 -7.66 -7.71
C ARG A 91 -4.48 -7.44 -7.33
N PHE A 92 -4.71 -7.06 -6.08
CA PHE A 92 -6.03 -6.81 -5.52
C PHE A 92 -6.22 -5.32 -5.23
N TYR A 93 -7.42 -4.80 -5.43
CA TYR A 93 -7.76 -3.39 -5.19
C TYR A 93 -9.26 -3.18 -4.94
N ILE A 94 -9.62 -2.07 -4.32
CA ILE A 94 -11.01 -1.66 -4.11
C ILE A 94 -11.52 -1.02 -5.40
N LYS A 95 -12.58 -1.56 -6.02
CA LYS A 95 -13.17 -0.97 -7.23
C LYS A 95 -13.70 0.43 -6.94
N ASN A 96 -13.61 1.31 -7.94
CA ASN A 96 -14.06 2.70 -7.88
C ASN A 96 -13.39 3.59 -6.83
N ASN A 97 -12.28 3.15 -6.21
CA ASN A 97 -11.53 3.97 -5.28
C ASN A 97 -10.55 4.90 -6.03
N ALA A 98 -10.68 6.21 -5.82
CA ALA A 98 -9.89 7.24 -6.52
C ALA A 98 -8.37 7.21 -6.26
N PHE A 99 -7.95 6.51 -5.21
CA PHE A 99 -6.55 6.39 -4.77
C PHE A 99 -5.87 5.11 -5.26
N VAL A 100 -6.60 4.20 -5.90
CA VAL A 100 -6.01 3.01 -6.51
C VAL A 100 -5.11 3.45 -7.67
N SER A 101 -3.84 3.05 -7.61
CA SER A 101 -2.92 3.22 -8.74
C SER A 101 -3.46 2.41 -9.93
N VAL A 102 -3.33 2.90 -11.15
CA VAL A 102 -3.53 2.07 -12.36
C VAL A 102 -2.36 1.12 -12.53
#